data_AF-A0A8S2TYC3-F1
#
_entry.id   AF-A0A8S2TYC3-F1
#
_cell.length_a   1.000
_cell.length_b   1.000
_cell.length_c   1.000
_cell.angle_alpha   90.00
_cell.angle_beta   90.00
_cell.angle_gamma   90.00
#
_symmetry.space_group_name_H-M   'P 1'
#
loop_
_entity.id
_entity.type
_entity.pdbx_description
1 polymer ?
#
loop_
_entity_poly.entity_id
_entity_poly.type
_entity_poly.pdbx_seq_one_letter_code
_entity_poly.pdbx_strand_id
1 'polypeptide(L)'
;MLAKELYPNKFKPTPTHYFIRLLNEKGKLLRTFTENIDSLERIANVPTEKIVEANGTFFTAHCLDCQEEYSLEQIKGTIFKDEIPYCNKCTGVIKPDIVFSDETLPKRYNECVKSDFAKCDFLIIIGTSLAVAPFCTLISQVDKNCPRLLINMEPGGHTFSYLIPFGTTLMFNSRKNRRDVFYKSTCDDGVMQLVKLLGWESDFKKLLQKEGISIPSVSEKATTSSRMNVSSTKTTTAADSTVSKYPKFTSTKKTVDATSSKSEVKDNAK
;
A
#
# COMPACT_ATOMS: atom_id res chain seq x y z
N MET A 1 -18.00 19.97 3.58
CA MET A 1 -18.09 18.49 3.40
C MET A 1 -16.74 17.90 3.02
N LEU A 2 -16.38 16.70 3.48
CA LEU A 2 -15.12 16.00 3.12
C LEU A 2 -14.90 15.89 1.60
N ALA A 3 -15.97 15.65 0.84
CA ALA A 3 -15.93 15.59 -0.63
C ALA A 3 -15.43 16.89 -1.30
N LYS A 4 -15.66 18.06 -0.69
CA LYS A 4 -15.17 19.37 -1.18
C LYS A 4 -13.68 19.53 -0.91
N GLU A 5 -13.17 18.94 0.16
CA GLU A 5 -11.74 18.95 0.48
C GLU A 5 -10.95 18.05 -0.47
N LEU A 6 -11.51 16.89 -0.80
CA LEU A 6 -10.90 15.85 -1.62
C LEU A 6 -11.21 15.96 -3.13
N TYR A 7 -11.89 17.03 -3.57
CA TYR A 7 -12.23 17.20 -4.98
C TYR A 7 -10.96 17.18 -5.87
N PRO A 8 -10.94 16.42 -6.98
CA PRO A 8 -9.78 16.29 -7.85
C PRO A 8 -9.24 17.63 -8.38
N ASN A 9 -7.93 17.68 -8.69
CA ASN A 9 -7.15 18.84 -9.19
C ASN A 9 -6.57 19.80 -8.14
N LYS A 10 -6.71 19.53 -6.84
CA LYS A 10 -5.91 20.26 -5.82
C LYS A 10 -4.45 19.81 -5.76
N PHE A 11 -4.21 18.55 -6.11
CA PHE A 11 -2.92 17.90 -5.98
C PHE A 11 -2.39 17.51 -7.35
N LYS A 12 -1.07 17.54 -7.51
CA LYS A 12 -0.38 17.09 -8.71
C LYS A 12 0.19 15.69 -8.47
N PRO A 13 0.14 14.78 -9.46
CA PRO A 13 0.78 13.47 -9.32
C PRO A 13 2.29 13.64 -9.10
N THR A 14 2.85 12.76 -8.26
CA THR A 14 4.28 12.73 -7.97
C THR A 14 5.05 11.92 -9.03
N PRO A 15 6.39 12.00 -9.08
CA PRO A 15 7.21 11.09 -9.88
C PRO A 15 6.81 9.61 -9.74
N THR A 16 6.49 9.15 -8.53
CA THR A 16 6.01 7.77 -8.30
C THR A 16 4.80 7.41 -9.19
N HIS A 17 3.83 8.31 -9.36
CA HIS A 17 2.66 8.06 -10.22
C HIS A 17 3.07 7.95 -11.70
N TYR A 18 3.99 8.81 -12.15
CA TYR A 18 4.52 8.74 -13.50
C TYR A 18 5.40 7.51 -13.73
N PHE A 19 5.99 6.93 -12.69
CA PHE A 19 6.68 5.64 -12.81
C PHE A 19 5.70 4.50 -13.09
N ILE A 20 4.50 4.53 -12.49
CA ILE A 20 3.42 3.59 -12.84
C ILE A 20 3.04 3.75 -14.32
N ARG A 21 2.90 4.99 -14.80
CA ARG A 21 2.69 5.26 -16.23
C ARG A 21 3.85 4.74 -17.09
N LEU A 22 5.10 4.97 -16.68
CA LEU A 22 6.27 4.49 -17.41
C LEU A 22 6.29 2.95 -17.47
N LEU A 23 5.94 2.25 -16.40
CA LEU A 23 5.78 0.79 -16.42
C LEU A 23 4.75 0.35 -17.46
N ASN A 24 3.65 1.08 -17.61
CA ASN A 24 2.66 0.82 -18.65
C ASN A 24 3.22 1.09 -20.06
N GLU A 25 3.86 2.24 -20.28
CA GLU A 25 4.48 2.59 -21.57
C GLU A 25 5.58 1.61 -21.98
N LYS A 26 6.24 0.97 -21.01
CA LYS A 26 7.24 -0.10 -21.22
C LYS A 26 6.62 -1.51 -21.35
N GLY A 27 5.29 -1.64 -21.30
CA GLY A 27 4.59 -2.93 -21.38
C GLY A 27 4.84 -3.86 -20.20
N LYS A 28 5.17 -3.31 -19.02
CA LYS A 28 5.47 -4.05 -17.78
C LYS A 28 4.37 -3.98 -16.73
N LEU A 29 3.44 -3.02 -16.84
CA LEU A 29 2.34 -2.89 -15.88
C LEU A 29 1.22 -3.90 -16.17
N LEU A 30 1.06 -4.89 -15.30
CA LEU A 30 -0.12 -5.75 -15.30
C LEU A 30 -1.34 -5.00 -14.75
N ARG A 31 -1.23 -4.50 -13.51
CA ARG A 31 -2.24 -3.74 -12.79
C ARG A 31 -1.59 -2.84 -11.73
N THR A 32 -2.22 -1.72 -11.41
CA THR A 32 -1.99 -0.96 -10.18
C THR A 32 -3.20 -1.09 -9.25
N PHE A 33 -2.96 -1.52 -8.03
CA PHE A 33 -3.94 -1.53 -6.95
C PHE A 33 -3.61 -0.37 -6.01
N THR A 34 -4.57 0.51 -5.74
CA THR A 34 -4.36 1.71 -4.91
C THR A 34 -5.34 1.76 -3.76
N GLU A 35 -4.85 2.13 -2.57
CA GLU A 35 -5.66 2.47 -1.39
C GLU A 35 -6.09 3.95 -1.44
N ASN A 36 -5.46 4.75 -2.29
CA ASN A 36 -5.72 6.18 -2.41
C ASN A 36 -7.05 6.43 -3.12
N ILE A 37 -7.68 7.55 -2.76
CA ILE A 37 -8.94 8.04 -3.36
C ILE A 37 -8.73 9.36 -4.13
N ASP A 38 -7.52 9.91 -4.12
CA ASP A 38 -7.16 11.19 -4.73
C ASP A 38 -7.16 11.20 -6.27
N SER A 39 -7.26 10.02 -6.90
CA SER A 39 -7.30 9.81 -8.35
C SER A 39 -6.02 10.25 -9.09
N LEU A 40 -4.89 10.40 -8.39
CA LEU A 40 -3.64 10.89 -8.99
C LEU A 40 -3.07 9.93 -10.05
N GLU A 41 -3.38 8.63 -10.00
CA GLU A 41 -3.00 7.67 -11.04
C GLU A 41 -3.70 7.98 -12.37
N ARG A 42 -4.98 8.37 -12.32
CA ARG A 42 -5.74 8.79 -13.50
C ARG A 42 -5.18 10.10 -14.07
N ILE A 43 -4.90 11.06 -13.20
CA ILE A 43 -4.32 12.36 -13.59
C ILE A 43 -2.92 12.18 -14.19
N ALA A 44 -2.14 11.21 -13.70
CA ALA A 44 -0.85 10.84 -14.29
C ALA A 44 -0.96 10.15 -15.65
N ASN A 45 -2.17 9.89 -16.15
CA ASN A 45 -2.49 9.13 -17.36
C ASN A 45 -2.08 7.65 -17.30
N VAL A 46 -2.23 7.00 -16.15
CA VAL A 46 -2.26 5.53 -16.09
C VAL A 46 -3.61 5.08 -16.69
N PRO A 47 -3.64 4.11 -17.62
CA PRO A 47 -4.90 3.70 -18.24
C PRO A 47 -5.91 3.19 -17.20
N THR A 48 -7.17 3.62 -17.32
CA THR A 48 -8.24 3.28 -16.37
C THR A 48 -8.39 1.76 -16.18
N GLU A 49 -8.26 0.99 -17.25
CA GLU A 49 -8.32 -0.47 -17.21
C GLU A 49 -7.17 -1.09 -16.43
N LYS A 50 -6.07 -0.37 -16.21
CA LYS A 50 -4.94 -0.82 -15.38
C LYS A 50 -5.10 -0.44 -13.91
N ILE A 51 -6.05 0.41 -13.55
CA ILE A 51 -6.26 0.88 -12.18
C ILE A 51 -7.34 0.05 -11.48
N VAL A 52 -7.07 -0.29 -10.22
CA VAL A 52 -8.02 -0.83 -9.25
C VAL A 52 -7.97 0.03 -7.99
N GLU A 53 -8.96 0.90 -7.86
CA GLU A 53 -9.17 1.74 -6.69
C GLU A 53 -9.87 0.92 -5.60
N ALA A 54 -9.11 0.41 -4.62
CA ALA A 54 -9.63 -0.50 -3.60
C ALA A 54 -10.65 0.20 -2.70
N ASN A 55 -10.36 1.44 -2.29
CA ASN A 55 -11.23 2.24 -1.44
C ASN A 55 -12.20 3.12 -2.26
N GLY A 56 -12.43 2.75 -3.52
CA GLY A 56 -13.30 3.49 -4.42
C GLY A 56 -12.67 4.76 -4.98
N THR A 57 -13.46 5.54 -5.69
CA THR A 57 -12.99 6.71 -6.43
C THR A 57 -13.87 7.91 -6.17
N PHE A 58 -13.28 9.10 -6.23
CA PHE A 58 -14.09 10.31 -6.33
C PHE A 58 -14.61 10.54 -7.75
N PHE A 59 -14.06 9.88 -8.78
CA PHE A 59 -14.31 10.22 -10.18
C PHE A 59 -15.77 10.08 -10.63
N THR A 60 -16.47 9.09 -10.08
CA THR A 60 -17.86 8.76 -10.36
C THR A 60 -18.68 8.73 -9.07
N ALA A 61 -19.99 8.83 -9.22
CA ALA A 61 -20.96 8.76 -8.13
C ALA A 61 -22.21 8.01 -8.60
N HIS A 62 -22.87 7.29 -7.71
CA HIS A 62 -24.10 6.57 -8.03
C HIS A 62 -25.24 7.00 -7.12
N CYS A 63 -26.45 7.03 -7.67
CA CYS A 63 -27.66 7.08 -6.86
C CYS A 63 -27.79 5.79 -6.04
N LEU A 64 -28.02 5.92 -4.73
CA LEU A 64 -28.16 4.76 -3.83
C LEU A 64 -29.39 3.90 -4.15
N ASP A 65 -30.44 4.50 -4.71
CA ASP A 65 -31.70 3.80 -4.97
C ASP A 65 -31.74 3.16 -6.36
N CYS A 66 -31.45 3.93 -7.42
CA CYS A 66 -31.58 3.44 -8.80
C CYS A 66 -30.25 3.11 -9.50
N GLN A 67 -29.11 3.33 -8.84
CA GLN A 67 -27.77 3.07 -9.39
C GLN A 67 -27.48 3.82 -10.69
N GLU A 68 -28.14 4.97 -10.92
CA GLU A 68 -27.75 5.88 -12.01
C GLU A 68 -26.37 6.47 -11.72
N GLU A 69 -25.45 6.36 -12.69
CA GLU A 69 -24.11 6.94 -12.64
C GLU A 69 -24.15 8.45 -12.91
N TYR A 70 -23.34 9.20 -12.17
CA TYR A 70 -23.09 10.62 -12.30
C TYR A 70 -21.58 10.88 -12.31
N SER A 71 -21.14 11.79 -13.19
CA SER A 71 -19.78 12.32 -13.15
C SER A 71 -19.63 13.35 -12.02
N LEU A 72 -18.39 13.54 -11.55
CA LEU A 72 -18.08 14.60 -10.60
C LEU A 72 -18.52 15.98 -11.07
N GLU A 73 -18.40 16.30 -12.34
CA GLU A 73 -18.81 17.59 -12.89
C GLU A 73 -20.31 17.83 -12.69
N GLN A 74 -21.13 16.78 -12.84
CA GLN A 74 -22.58 16.87 -12.69
C GLN A 74 -22.98 17.21 -11.25
N ILE A 75 -22.29 16.64 -10.25
CA ILE A 75 -22.60 16.86 -8.83
C ILE A 75 -21.73 17.93 -8.16
N LYS A 76 -20.74 18.48 -8.87
CA LYS A 76 -19.79 19.48 -8.37
C LYS A 76 -20.49 20.67 -7.73
N GLY A 77 -21.47 21.26 -8.44
CA GLY A 77 -22.15 22.47 -7.98
C GLY A 77 -22.78 22.28 -6.61
N THR A 78 -23.41 21.13 -6.39
CA THR A 78 -24.06 20.76 -5.13
C THR A 78 -23.04 20.51 -4.02
N ILE A 79 -21.98 19.75 -4.30
CA ILE A 79 -20.89 19.49 -3.34
C ILE A 79 -20.24 20.81 -2.87
N PHE A 80 -19.96 21.74 -3.78
CA PHE A 80 -19.27 22.99 -3.44
C PHE A 80 -20.15 23.99 -2.67
N LYS A 81 -21.47 23.85 -2.79
CA LYS A 81 -22.47 24.57 -1.98
C LYS A 81 -22.72 23.93 -0.60
N ASP A 82 -22.05 22.82 -0.31
CA ASP A 82 -22.28 22.03 0.92
C ASP A 82 -23.73 21.48 1.01
N GLU A 83 -24.33 21.17 -0.14
CA GLU A 83 -25.66 20.57 -0.28
C GLU A 83 -25.56 19.06 -0.61
N ILE A 84 -26.63 18.31 -0.34
CA ILE A 84 -26.73 16.87 -0.67
C ILE A 84 -27.19 16.72 -2.13
N PRO A 85 -26.44 16.02 -3.00
CA PRO A 85 -26.88 15.75 -4.37
C PRO A 85 -27.97 14.67 -4.40
N TYR A 86 -29.02 14.92 -5.18
CA TYR A 86 -30.18 14.03 -5.34
C TYR A 86 -30.34 13.62 -6.80
N CYS A 87 -30.80 12.39 -7.00
CA CYS A 87 -31.01 11.80 -8.31
C CYS A 87 -32.20 12.44 -9.03
N ASN A 88 -31.96 12.90 -10.27
CA ASN A 88 -33.00 13.48 -11.12
C ASN A 88 -34.10 12.48 -11.53
N LYS A 89 -33.87 11.16 -11.38
CA LYS A 89 -34.83 10.10 -11.78
C LYS A 89 -35.70 9.61 -10.63
N CYS A 90 -35.13 9.43 -9.45
CA CYS A 90 -35.83 8.79 -8.32
C CYS A 90 -35.76 9.59 -7.01
N THR A 91 -35.15 10.77 -7.02
CA THR A 91 -34.93 11.63 -5.82
C THR A 91 -34.07 11.00 -4.72
N GLY A 92 -33.50 9.81 -4.94
CA GLY A 92 -32.55 9.18 -4.05
C GLY A 92 -31.25 9.96 -3.90
N VAL A 93 -30.53 9.74 -2.80
CA VAL A 93 -29.23 10.39 -2.54
C VAL A 93 -28.19 9.88 -3.53
N ILE A 94 -27.41 10.80 -4.10
CA ILE A 94 -26.23 10.47 -4.91
C ILE A 94 -25.01 10.41 -4.00
N LYS A 95 -24.27 9.31 -4.04
CA LYS A 95 -23.05 9.11 -3.25
C LYS A 95 -21.86 8.97 -4.20
N PRO A 96 -20.75 9.71 -3.99
CA PRO A 96 -19.48 9.40 -4.65
C PRO A 96 -19.09 7.95 -4.40
N ASP A 97 -18.43 7.32 -5.37
CA ASP A 97 -18.08 5.90 -5.35
C ASP A 97 -16.87 5.59 -4.46
N ILE A 98 -16.76 6.27 -3.31
CA ILE A 98 -15.81 5.98 -2.25
C ILE A 98 -16.35 4.86 -1.37
N VAL A 99 -15.46 4.02 -0.86
CA VAL A 99 -15.82 2.91 0.02
C VAL A 99 -15.66 3.36 1.46
N PHE A 100 -16.74 3.32 2.24
CA PHE A 100 -16.70 3.52 3.69
C PHE A 100 -16.37 2.21 4.42
N SER A 101 -15.93 2.30 5.68
CA SER A 101 -15.46 1.14 6.47
C SER A 101 -16.45 -0.04 6.54
N ASP A 102 -17.75 0.24 6.44
CA ASP A 102 -18.81 -0.77 6.54
C ASP A 102 -19.31 -1.26 5.16
N GLU A 103 -18.71 -0.79 4.07
CA GLU A 103 -19.09 -1.15 2.71
C GLU A 103 -18.21 -2.25 2.14
N THR A 104 -18.79 -3.05 1.24
CA THR A 104 -18.04 -4.07 0.51
C THR A 104 -17.11 -3.43 -0.51
N LEU A 105 -15.88 -3.96 -0.64
CA LEU A 105 -14.97 -3.52 -1.68
C LEU A 105 -15.58 -3.68 -3.10
N PRO A 106 -15.16 -2.86 -4.07
CA PRO A 106 -15.73 -2.88 -5.41
C PRO A 106 -15.57 -4.25 -6.06
N LYS A 107 -16.57 -4.69 -6.84
CA LYS A 107 -16.55 -5.99 -7.54
C LYS A 107 -15.26 -6.19 -8.35
N ARG A 108 -14.82 -5.11 -9.03
CA ARG A 108 -13.59 -5.06 -9.81
C ARG A 108 -12.34 -5.43 -8.99
N TYR A 109 -12.28 -5.05 -7.72
CA TYR A 109 -11.19 -5.41 -6.83
C TYR A 109 -11.07 -6.94 -6.74
N ASN A 110 -12.16 -7.61 -6.36
CA ASN A 110 -12.16 -9.07 -6.19
C ASN A 110 -11.90 -9.82 -7.49
N GLU A 111 -12.44 -9.35 -8.61
CA GLU A 111 -12.22 -9.94 -9.94
C GLU A 111 -10.74 -9.83 -10.37
N CYS A 112 -10.15 -8.64 -10.23
CA CYS A 112 -8.75 -8.42 -10.60
C CYS A 112 -7.79 -9.17 -9.67
N VAL A 113 -8.10 -9.27 -8.37
CA VAL A 113 -7.29 -10.08 -7.44
C VAL A 113 -7.22 -11.53 -7.92
N LYS A 114 -8.36 -12.12 -8.27
CA LYS A 114 -8.42 -13.50 -8.77
C LYS A 114 -7.70 -13.69 -10.11
N SER A 115 -7.79 -12.73 -11.02
CA SER A 115 -7.23 -12.88 -12.37
C SER A 115 -5.74 -12.52 -12.49
N ASP A 116 -5.26 -11.58 -11.69
CA ASP A 116 -3.97 -10.93 -11.92
C ASP A 116 -2.84 -11.52 -11.07
N PHE A 117 -3.11 -11.87 -9.81
CA PHE A 117 -2.04 -12.28 -8.90
C PHE A 117 -1.38 -13.61 -9.28
N ALA A 118 -2.12 -14.51 -9.94
CA ALA A 118 -1.57 -15.73 -10.53
C ALA A 118 -0.63 -15.47 -11.72
N LYS A 119 -0.70 -14.29 -12.34
CA LYS A 119 0.11 -13.88 -13.50
C LYS A 119 1.23 -12.90 -13.12
N CYS A 120 1.24 -12.43 -11.87
CA CYS A 120 2.20 -11.46 -11.38
C CYS A 120 3.56 -12.13 -11.16
N ASP A 121 4.57 -11.69 -11.91
CA ASP A 121 5.95 -12.15 -11.84
C ASP A 121 6.84 -11.29 -10.94
N PHE A 122 6.45 -10.05 -10.68
CA PHE A 122 7.13 -9.13 -9.77
C PHE A 122 6.13 -8.18 -9.09
N LEU A 123 6.16 -8.11 -7.75
CA LEU A 123 5.30 -7.21 -6.97
C LEU A 123 6.11 -6.01 -6.46
N ILE A 124 5.70 -4.81 -6.87
CA ILE A 124 6.23 -3.55 -6.32
C ILE A 124 5.20 -2.96 -5.36
N ILE A 125 5.61 -2.71 -4.12
CA ILE A 125 4.80 -2.12 -3.07
C ILE A 125 5.43 -0.77 -2.74
N ILE A 126 4.67 0.32 -2.85
CA ILE A 126 5.20 1.67 -2.68
C ILE A 126 4.28 2.45 -1.73
N GLY A 127 4.86 3.06 -0.70
CA GLY A 127 4.15 4.08 0.10
C GLY A 127 2.96 3.60 0.93
N THR A 128 2.94 2.34 1.37
CA THR A 128 1.89 1.80 2.26
C THR A 128 2.50 1.10 3.47
N SER A 129 1.85 1.24 4.63
CA SER A 129 2.18 0.51 5.86
C SER A 129 1.69 -0.94 5.83
N LEU A 130 0.75 -1.27 4.93
CA LEU A 130 0.04 -2.55 4.86
C LEU A 130 -0.68 -2.89 6.17
N ALA A 131 -1.32 -1.90 6.81
CA ALA A 131 -2.01 -2.08 8.08
C ALA A 131 -3.49 -2.46 7.95
N VAL A 132 -4.14 -2.17 6.82
CA VAL A 132 -5.59 -2.28 6.66
C VAL A 132 -5.95 -3.50 5.80
N ALA A 133 -6.82 -4.36 6.35
CA ALA A 133 -7.39 -5.49 5.62
C ALA A 133 -8.59 -5.02 4.77
N PRO A 134 -8.85 -5.69 3.63
CA PRO A 134 -8.14 -6.84 3.09
C PRO A 134 -6.95 -6.47 2.20
N PHE A 135 -6.65 -5.19 1.98
CA PHE A 135 -5.58 -4.75 1.08
C PHE A 135 -4.20 -5.31 1.47
N CYS A 136 -3.88 -5.31 2.77
CA CYS A 136 -2.63 -5.87 3.28
C CYS A 136 -2.43 -7.36 2.94
N THR A 137 -3.51 -8.11 2.66
CA THR A 137 -3.44 -9.53 2.33
C THR A 137 -2.94 -9.80 0.92
N LEU A 138 -3.01 -8.80 0.02
CA LEU A 138 -2.64 -8.92 -1.39
C LEU A 138 -1.21 -9.41 -1.60
N ILE A 139 -0.30 -9.01 -0.71
CA ILE A 139 1.12 -9.41 -0.80
C ILE A 139 1.34 -10.93 -0.72
N SER A 140 0.33 -11.67 -0.26
CA SER A 140 0.34 -13.13 -0.08
C SER A 140 -0.33 -13.88 -1.22
N GLN A 141 -0.99 -13.15 -2.13
CA GLN A 141 -1.75 -13.72 -3.25
C GLN A 141 -0.85 -14.02 -4.46
N VAL A 142 0.34 -13.40 -4.52
CA VAL A 142 1.34 -13.68 -5.57
C VAL A 142 1.98 -15.05 -5.38
N ASP A 143 2.48 -15.65 -6.47
CA ASP A 143 3.19 -16.94 -6.44
C ASP A 143 4.31 -16.97 -5.38
N LYS A 144 4.62 -18.15 -4.84
CA LYS A 144 5.64 -18.35 -3.78
C LYS A 144 7.05 -17.90 -4.15
N ASN A 145 7.37 -17.77 -5.43
CA ASN A 145 8.68 -17.35 -5.93
C ASN A 145 8.71 -15.91 -6.46
N CYS A 146 7.56 -15.26 -6.67
CA CYS A 146 7.46 -13.92 -7.25
C CYS A 146 8.21 -12.87 -6.39
N PRO A 147 9.28 -12.21 -6.84
CA PRO A 147 9.96 -11.22 -6.00
C PRO A 147 9.04 -10.07 -5.58
N ARG A 148 9.20 -9.59 -4.34
CA ARG A 148 8.42 -8.50 -3.75
C ARG A 148 9.36 -7.40 -3.28
N LEU A 149 9.21 -6.20 -3.82
CA LEU A 149 9.99 -5.02 -3.45
C LEU A 149 9.08 -4.03 -2.71
N LEU A 150 9.44 -3.68 -1.49
CA LEU A 150 8.84 -2.57 -0.74
C LEU A 150 9.73 -1.34 -0.82
N ILE A 151 9.23 -0.25 -1.38
CA ILE A 151 9.82 1.09 -1.32
C ILE A 151 8.99 1.91 -0.35
N ASN A 152 9.55 2.18 0.84
CA ASN A 152 8.85 2.96 1.85
C ASN A 152 9.84 3.56 2.87
N MET A 153 9.40 4.54 3.63
CA MET A 153 10.22 5.14 4.69
C MET A 153 10.41 4.19 5.89
N GLU A 154 9.43 3.32 6.11
CA GLU A 154 9.41 2.34 7.20
C GLU A 154 9.05 0.95 6.67
N PRO A 155 9.56 -0.13 7.29
CA PRO A 155 9.16 -1.47 6.90
C PRO A 155 7.66 -1.68 7.20
N GLY A 156 6.92 -2.19 6.21
CA GLY A 156 5.52 -2.56 6.33
C GLY A 156 5.33 -4.09 6.26
N GLY A 157 4.09 -4.55 6.43
CA GLY A 157 3.76 -5.97 6.25
C GLY A 157 4.38 -6.89 7.31
N HIS A 158 4.75 -6.34 8.47
CA HIS A 158 5.13 -7.11 9.64
C HIS A 158 3.91 -7.28 10.57
N THR A 159 3.44 -8.52 10.69
CA THR A 159 2.66 -8.99 11.85
C THR A 159 1.18 -8.61 11.89
N PHE A 160 0.35 -9.47 11.29
CA PHE A 160 -0.94 -9.86 11.88
C PHE A 160 -0.92 -11.35 12.28
N SER A 161 0.19 -11.81 12.87
CA SER A 161 0.38 -13.24 13.21
C SER A 161 -0.69 -13.82 14.13
N TYR A 162 -1.41 -12.98 14.88
CA TYR A 162 -2.51 -13.42 15.76
C TYR A 162 -3.90 -13.40 15.09
N LEU A 163 -4.08 -12.61 14.03
CA LEU A 163 -5.38 -12.44 13.35
C LEU A 163 -5.45 -13.18 12.01
N ILE A 164 -4.31 -13.47 11.38
CA ILE A 164 -4.23 -14.12 10.07
C ILE A 164 -3.32 -15.35 10.21
N PRO A 165 -3.88 -16.58 10.33
CA PRO A 165 -3.10 -17.77 10.71
C PRO A 165 -2.09 -18.26 9.66
N PHE A 166 -2.02 -17.67 8.47
CA PHE A 166 -1.14 -18.16 7.40
C PHE A 166 -0.57 -17.02 6.52
N GLY A 167 0.75 -16.82 6.59
CA GLY A 167 1.55 -16.51 5.39
C GLY A 167 1.64 -15.07 4.90
N THR A 168 1.21 -14.06 5.65
CA THR A 168 1.11 -12.68 5.13
C THR A 168 2.25 -11.73 5.50
N THR A 169 3.43 -12.25 5.83
CA THR A 169 4.52 -11.39 6.34
C THR A 169 5.63 -11.21 5.31
N LEU A 170 6.09 -9.97 5.14
CA LEU A 170 7.32 -9.68 4.40
C LEU A 170 8.53 -10.05 5.27
N MET A 171 9.42 -10.89 4.75
CA MET A 171 10.44 -11.58 5.53
C MET A 171 11.79 -10.86 5.54
N PHE A 172 11.84 -9.53 5.42
CA PHE A 172 13.07 -8.75 5.16
C PHE A 172 14.29 -9.15 6.01
N ASN A 173 14.10 -9.37 7.32
CA ASN A 173 15.18 -9.66 8.28
C ASN A 173 15.30 -11.16 8.64
N SER A 174 14.60 -12.05 7.92
CA SER A 174 14.66 -13.49 8.18
C SER A 174 15.78 -14.15 7.39
N ARG A 175 16.50 -15.10 8.03
CA ARG A 175 17.46 -15.97 7.31
C ARG A 175 16.80 -16.83 6.22
N LYS A 176 15.47 -16.99 6.28
CA LYS A 176 14.68 -17.72 5.28
C LYS A 176 14.20 -16.84 4.12
N ASN A 177 14.51 -15.54 4.14
CA ASN A 177 14.13 -14.62 3.07
C ASN A 177 14.80 -15.02 1.76
N ARG A 178 14.01 -15.13 0.69
CA ARG A 178 14.50 -15.47 -0.65
C ARG A 178 13.99 -14.53 -1.75
N ARG A 179 13.07 -13.62 -1.42
CA ARG A 179 12.29 -12.88 -2.43
C ARG A 179 11.81 -11.50 -2.00
N ASP A 180 11.96 -11.13 -0.73
CA ASP A 180 11.46 -9.86 -0.20
C ASP A 180 12.60 -8.86 -0.03
N VAL A 181 12.47 -7.69 -0.64
CA VAL A 181 13.44 -6.61 -0.54
C VAL A 181 12.75 -5.38 0.04
N PHE A 182 13.34 -4.79 1.07
CA PHE A 182 12.94 -3.49 1.60
C PHE A 182 13.99 -2.45 1.21
N TYR A 183 13.54 -1.42 0.51
CA TYR A 183 14.35 -0.26 0.17
C TYR A 183 13.84 0.96 0.95
N LYS A 184 14.61 1.36 1.97
CA LYS A 184 14.27 2.48 2.86
C LYS A 184 14.54 3.82 2.16
N SER A 185 13.49 4.51 1.73
CA SER A 185 13.58 5.83 1.10
C SER A 185 12.22 6.54 1.11
N THR A 186 12.18 7.79 0.64
CA THR A 186 10.92 8.34 0.12
C THR A 186 10.50 7.53 -1.13
N CYS A 187 9.21 7.57 -1.47
CA CYS A 187 8.72 6.86 -2.66
C CYS A 187 9.41 7.35 -3.94
N ASP A 188 9.51 8.67 -4.11
CA ASP A 188 10.09 9.28 -5.31
C ASP A 188 11.59 8.98 -5.43
N ASP A 189 12.36 9.04 -4.34
CA ASP A 189 13.79 8.70 -4.38
C ASP A 189 14.02 7.21 -4.70
N GLY A 190 13.20 6.32 -4.14
CA GLY A 190 13.32 4.89 -4.40
C GLY A 190 12.94 4.52 -5.83
N VAL A 191 11.89 5.15 -6.35
CA VAL A 191 11.51 5.05 -7.76
C VAL A 191 12.63 5.56 -8.68
N MET A 192 13.23 6.72 -8.37
CA MET A 192 14.35 7.26 -9.14
C MET A 192 15.55 6.31 -9.14
N GLN A 193 15.88 5.71 -8.00
CA GLN A 193 16.95 4.72 -7.92
C GLN A 193 16.64 3.46 -8.75
N LEU A 194 15.39 2.99 -8.72
CA LEU A 194 14.96 1.84 -9.52
C LEU A 194 15.03 2.16 -11.03
N VAL A 195 14.53 3.33 -11.45
CA VAL A 195 14.62 3.82 -12.83
C VAL A 195 16.08 3.89 -13.30
N LYS A 196 16.99 4.34 -12.43
CA LYS A 196 18.43 4.35 -12.70
C LYS A 196 18.99 2.96 -12.92
N LEU A 197 18.68 2.00 -12.05
CA LEU A 197 19.13 0.61 -12.18
C LEU A 197 18.57 -0.07 -13.44
N LEU A 198 17.38 0.33 -13.89
CA LEU A 198 16.75 -0.16 -15.12
C LEU A 198 17.30 0.51 -16.39
N GLY A 199 18.12 1.56 -16.27
CA GLY A 199 18.61 2.35 -17.39
C GLY A 199 17.52 3.20 -18.06
N TRP A 200 16.44 3.54 -17.35
CA TRP A 200 15.28 4.27 -17.88
C TRP A 200 15.30 5.78 -17.57
N GLU A 201 16.41 6.30 -17.03
CA GLU A 201 16.50 7.68 -16.56
C GLU A 201 16.16 8.72 -17.64
N SER A 202 16.63 8.52 -18.87
CA SER A 202 16.37 9.46 -19.97
C SER A 202 14.89 9.54 -20.28
N ASP A 203 14.23 8.39 -20.41
CA ASP A 203 12.80 8.32 -20.74
C ASP A 203 11.95 8.87 -19.60
N PHE A 204 12.31 8.56 -18.36
CA PHE A 204 11.58 9.05 -17.20
C PHE A 204 11.72 10.57 -17.03
N LYS A 205 12.93 11.13 -17.19
CA LYS A 205 13.14 12.58 -17.13
C LYS A 205 12.35 13.30 -18.24
N LYS A 206 12.32 12.75 -19.46
CA LYS A 206 11.50 13.29 -20.56
C LYS A 206 10.01 13.26 -20.22
N LEU A 207 9.52 12.16 -19.63
CA LEU A 207 8.14 12.03 -19.19
C LEU A 207 7.79 13.08 -18.13
N LEU A 208 8.60 13.21 -17.07
CA LEU A 208 8.37 14.21 -16.02
C LEU A 208 8.43 15.65 -16.56
N GLN A 209 9.37 15.94 -17.46
CA GLN A 209 9.49 17.26 -18.09
C GLN A 209 8.26 17.59 -18.94
N LYS A 210 7.77 16.63 -19.73
CA LYS A 210 6.55 16.80 -20.55
C LYS A 210 5.34 17.16 -19.70
N GLU A 211 5.25 16.60 -18.50
CA GLU A 211 4.12 16.77 -17.58
C GLU A 211 4.36 17.92 -16.57
N GLY A 212 5.47 18.65 -16.70
CA GLY A 212 5.79 19.80 -15.84
C GLY A 212 6.09 19.45 -14.38
N ILE A 213 6.63 18.25 -14.13
CA ILE A 213 6.95 17.74 -12.79
C ILE A 213 8.42 17.94 -12.48
N SER A 214 8.71 18.44 -11.28
CA SER A 214 10.08 18.58 -10.78
C SER A 214 10.77 17.22 -10.68
N ILE A 215 11.94 17.10 -11.27
CA ILE A 215 12.79 15.91 -11.16
C ILE A 215 13.40 15.89 -9.75
N PRO A 216 13.24 14.80 -8.97
CA PRO A 216 13.90 14.68 -7.68
C PRO A 216 15.42 14.78 -7.85
N SER A 217 16.07 15.65 -7.07
CA SER A 217 17.53 15.61 -6.95
C SER A 217 17.90 14.37 -6.15
N VAL A 218 18.63 13.44 -6.76
CA VAL A 218 19.05 12.23 -6.07
C VAL A 218 19.98 12.62 -4.92
N SER A 219 19.46 12.48 -3.72
CA SER A 219 20.14 12.15 -2.48
C SER A 219 21.40 11.29 -2.62
N GLU A 220 22.63 11.81 -2.77
CA GLU A 220 23.85 10.95 -2.79
C GLU A 220 24.12 10.16 -1.48
N LYS A 221 23.26 10.28 -0.46
CA LYS A 221 23.45 9.64 0.85
C LYS A 221 22.65 8.35 1.01
N ALA A 222 23.05 7.28 0.31
CA ALA A 222 22.74 5.90 0.73
C ALA A 222 23.62 4.85 0.00
N THR A 223 24.95 4.91 0.15
CA THR A 223 25.80 3.77 -0.23
C THR A 223 26.98 3.59 0.73
N THR A 224 26.71 3.03 1.91
CA THR A 224 27.72 2.32 2.70
C THR A 224 27.11 1.02 3.21
N SER A 225 26.93 0.07 2.29
CA SER A 225 26.81 -1.35 2.66
C SER A 225 28.18 -2.00 2.49
N SER A 226 28.63 -2.63 3.56
CA SER A 226 29.92 -3.25 3.78
C SER A 226 30.30 -4.26 2.70
N ARG A 227 31.35 -3.94 1.93
CA ARG A 227 32.16 -4.96 1.25
C ARG A 227 32.90 -5.76 2.32
N MET A 228 32.53 -7.02 2.52
CA MET A 228 33.40 -8.00 3.16
C MET A 228 34.54 -8.29 2.19
N ASN A 229 35.73 -7.73 2.46
CA ASN A 229 36.95 -8.19 1.84
C ASN A 229 37.37 -9.51 2.50
N VAL A 230 37.31 -10.58 1.73
CA VAL A 230 38.07 -11.80 2.02
C VAL A 230 39.53 -11.51 1.68
N SER A 231 40.40 -11.48 2.69
CA SER A 231 41.83 -11.68 2.48
C SER A 231 42.42 -12.48 3.63
N SER A 232 43.21 -13.46 3.23
CA SER A 232 43.76 -14.58 3.98
C SER A 232 44.98 -14.23 4.85
N THR A 233 45.08 -14.95 5.97
CA THR A 233 46.27 -15.38 6.73
C THR A 233 47.25 -14.34 7.33
N LYS A 234 47.35 -14.31 8.66
CA LYS A 234 48.39 -15.02 9.43
C LYS A 234 48.15 -14.97 10.95
N THR A 235 48.56 -16.06 11.58
CA THR A 235 48.47 -16.48 12.98
C THR A 235 49.29 -15.60 13.93
N THR A 236 48.76 -15.28 15.12
CA THR A 236 49.50 -15.40 16.40
C THR A 236 48.54 -15.40 17.59
N THR A 237 48.88 -16.25 18.53
CA THR A 237 48.24 -16.65 19.80
C THR A 237 48.19 -15.56 20.87
N ALA A 238 47.10 -15.49 21.64
CA ALA A 238 47.08 -15.54 23.12
C ALA A 238 45.64 -15.39 23.64
N ALA A 239 45.31 -16.23 24.62
CA ALA A 239 44.01 -16.30 25.29
C ALA A 239 43.83 -15.17 26.29
N ASP A 240 42.61 -14.64 26.44
CA ASP A 240 42.01 -14.45 27.76
C ASP A 240 40.48 -14.28 27.68
N SER A 241 39.87 -14.35 28.85
CA SER A 241 38.61 -14.99 29.15
C SER A 241 37.42 -14.01 29.31
N THR A 242 36.26 -14.50 28.88
CA THR A 242 34.93 -14.38 29.52
C THR A 242 34.25 -13.02 29.78
N VAL A 243 33.07 -12.91 29.13
CA VAL A 243 31.78 -12.34 29.60
C VAL A 243 31.55 -10.83 29.43
N SER A 244 30.85 -10.52 28.32
CA SER A 244 30.16 -9.26 28.06
C SER A 244 28.82 -9.19 28.82
N LYS A 245 28.65 -8.12 29.59
CA LYS A 245 27.41 -7.71 30.28
C LYS A 245 26.50 -6.94 29.32
N TYR A 246 25.30 -7.45 29.07
CA TYR A 246 24.12 -6.65 28.72
C TYR A 246 22.89 -7.18 29.48
N PRO A 247 21.94 -6.30 29.86
CA PRO A 247 20.97 -6.60 30.90
C PRO A 247 19.83 -7.50 30.41
N LYS A 248 19.45 -8.47 31.25
CA LYS A 248 18.26 -9.31 31.09
C LYS A 248 17.00 -8.47 31.32
N PHE A 249 16.11 -8.43 30.33
CA PHE A 249 14.75 -7.92 30.49
C PHE A 249 13.88 -9.04 31.07
N THR A 250 13.51 -8.96 32.34
CA THR A 250 12.61 -9.93 33.00
C THR A 250 11.16 -9.49 32.81
N SER A 251 10.34 -10.32 32.17
CA SER A 251 8.89 -10.13 32.13
C SER A 251 8.27 -10.59 33.46
N THR A 252 7.65 -9.67 34.19
CA THR A 252 6.75 -10.01 35.29
C THR A 252 5.39 -10.42 34.75
N LYS A 253 5.08 -11.72 34.82
CA LYS A 253 3.71 -12.23 34.75
C LYS A 253 3.01 -11.85 36.06
N LYS A 254 1.94 -11.04 35.99
CA LYS A 254 0.92 -11.00 37.04
C LYS A 254 -0.22 -11.91 36.62
N THR A 255 -0.30 -13.03 37.31
CA THR A 255 -1.50 -13.87 37.45
C THR A 255 -2.57 -13.06 38.18
N VAL A 256 -3.81 -13.11 37.69
CA VAL A 256 -4.99 -12.64 38.44
C VAL A 256 -5.77 -13.89 38.80
N ASP A 257 -5.84 -14.16 40.09
CA ASP A 257 -6.57 -15.28 40.69
C ASP A 257 -8.08 -15.07 40.61
N ALA A 258 -8.77 -16.20 40.41
CA ALA A 258 -10.20 -16.32 40.52
C ALA A 258 -10.64 -16.34 41.98
N THR A 259 -11.61 -15.51 42.34
CA THR A 259 -12.46 -15.72 43.52
C THR A 259 -13.92 -15.53 43.15
N SER A 260 -14.72 -16.51 43.56
CA SER A 260 -16.14 -16.65 43.30
C SER A 260 -16.97 -15.66 44.12
N SER A 261 -18.03 -15.12 43.53
CA SER A 261 -19.24 -14.75 44.26
C SER A 261 -20.46 -15.26 43.50
N LYS A 262 -21.25 -16.07 44.20
CA LYS A 262 -22.53 -16.63 43.78
C LYS A 262 -23.57 -15.51 43.69
N SER A 263 -24.37 -15.51 42.63
CA SER A 263 -25.75 -15.01 42.68
C SER A 263 -26.65 -15.91 41.83
N GLU A 264 -27.71 -16.36 42.48
CA GLU A 264 -28.73 -17.28 41.99
C GLU A 264 -29.59 -16.62 40.91
N VAL A 265 -29.92 -17.36 39.85
CA VAL A 265 -31.10 -17.07 39.02
C VAL A 265 -31.94 -18.34 38.97
N LYS A 266 -33.16 -18.20 39.47
CA LYS A 266 -34.21 -19.21 39.47
C LYS A 266 -34.69 -19.45 38.05
N ASP A 267 -34.81 -20.72 37.71
CA ASP A 267 -35.61 -21.21 36.60
C ASP A 267 -37.08 -20.77 36.76
N ASN A 268 -37.69 -20.34 35.66
CA ASN A 268 -39.11 -20.52 35.47
C ASN A 268 -39.40 -20.80 33.99
N ALA A 269 -39.72 -22.06 33.74
CA ALA A 269 -40.36 -22.52 32.54
C ALA A 269 -41.87 -22.20 32.59
N LYS A 270 -42.37 -21.52 31.55
CA LYS A 270 -43.60 -21.87 30.83
C LYS A 270 -43.77 -20.99 29.60
#